data_AF-A0A822FPT5-F1
#
_entry.id   AF-A0A822FPT5-F1
#
_cell.length_a   1.000
_cell.length_b   1.000
_cell.length_c   1.000
_cell.angle_alpha   90.00
_cell.angle_beta   90.00
_cell.angle_gamma   90.00
#
_symmetry.space_group_name_H-M   'P 1'
#
loop_
_entity.id
_entity.type
_entity.pdbx_description
1 polymer ?
#
loop_
_entity_poly.entity_id
_entity_poly.type
_entity_poly.pdbx_seq_one_letter_code
_entity_poly.pdbx_strand_id
1 'polypeptide(L)'
;KFEMLIAAGAIEGLVNYLVNFTPSSTPANPPPPIVRSKTKEDEKRYNEERIRCESDLKRIYIYAARAIQTQDQTNLNRYALVKAGLELFAQHSTLFTEYLYEDYPEILRCIRAWNAHDNYDVKKVAQRAYDTFLLGVANALKETNVKTPEERRRAVQVFQYFIKEFRDKIDTPELEIRDLAMGIRGYGIFANACKLYGTEEDIKFMFVGLIQRCEQIAMPTVTLSQAMDIFDERFYGLPNLIDALSAIIIEMTNVKIKKR
;
A
#
# COMPACT_ATOMS: atom_id res chain seq x y z
N LYS A 1 -27.83 -5.99 -13.83
CA LYS A 1 -28.06 -5.47 -12.45
C LYS A 1 -27.91 -6.57 -11.40
N PHE A 2 -28.61 -7.70 -11.52
CA PHE A 2 -28.49 -8.85 -10.60
C PHE A 2 -27.10 -9.52 -10.61
N GLU A 3 -26.49 -9.65 -11.80
CA GLU A 3 -25.15 -10.26 -11.96
C GLU A 3 -24.02 -9.50 -11.25
N MET A 4 -24.10 -8.16 -11.18
CA MET A 4 -23.10 -7.35 -10.45
C MET A 4 -23.20 -7.53 -8.93
N LEU A 5 -24.42 -7.69 -8.42
CA LEU A 5 -24.64 -7.93 -6.99
C LEU A 5 -24.16 -9.34 -6.60
N ILE A 6 -24.40 -10.33 -7.46
CA ILE A 6 -23.83 -11.68 -7.30
C ILE A 6 -22.30 -11.63 -7.32
N ALA A 7 -21.70 -10.91 -8.28
CA ALA A 7 -20.26 -10.76 -8.35
C ALA A 7 -19.67 -10.07 -7.10
N ALA A 8 -20.34 -9.02 -6.60
CA ALA A 8 -19.96 -8.36 -5.36
C ALA A 8 -20.00 -9.32 -4.17
N GLY A 9 -21.10 -10.06 -4.01
CA GLY A 9 -21.25 -11.05 -2.93
C GLY A 9 -20.24 -12.21 -3.02
N ALA A 10 -19.89 -12.64 -4.24
CA ALA A 10 -18.88 -13.67 -4.45
C ALA A 10 -17.48 -13.17 -4.05
N ILE A 11 -17.12 -11.94 -4.43
CA ILE A 11 -15.83 -11.35 -4.03
C ILE A 11 -15.80 -11.13 -2.52
N GLU A 12 -16.87 -10.63 -1.90
CA GLU A 12 -16.94 -10.45 -0.45
C GLU A 12 -16.84 -11.79 0.31
N GLY A 13 -17.48 -12.85 -0.20
CA GLY A 13 -17.29 -14.21 0.30
C GLY A 13 -15.84 -14.67 0.20
N LEU A 14 -15.17 -14.39 -0.92
CA LEU A 14 -13.75 -14.71 -1.10
C LEU A 14 -12.85 -13.91 -0.15
N VAL A 15 -13.11 -12.63 0.06
CA VAL A 15 -12.38 -11.78 1.01
C VAL A 15 -12.38 -12.43 2.39
N ASN A 16 -13.55 -12.80 2.89
CA ASN A 16 -13.69 -13.43 4.21
C ASN A 16 -13.10 -14.84 4.25
N TYR A 17 -13.22 -15.60 3.16
CA TYR A 17 -12.65 -16.95 3.06
C TYR A 17 -11.12 -16.90 3.18
N LEU A 18 -10.46 -15.98 2.46
CA LEU A 18 -9.01 -15.88 2.40
C LEU A 18 -8.34 -15.49 3.73
N VAL A 19 -9.07 -14.82 4.64
CA VAL A 19 -8.55 -14.46 5.99
C VAL A 19 -8.02 -15.68 6.74
N ASN A 20 -8.64 -16.85 6.57
CA ASN A 20 -8.22 -18.08 7.26
C ASN A 20 -7.01 -18.77 6.60
N PHE A 21 -6.58 -18.31 5.42
CA PHE A 21 -5.51 -18.93 4.62
C PHE A 21 -4.31 -18.02 4.40
N THR A 22 -4.38 -16.75 4.81
CA THR A 22 -3.20 -15.87 4.87
C THR A 22 -2.31 -16.26 6.05
N PRO A 23 -0.99 -16.46 5.84
CA PRO A 23 -0.08 -16.67 6.95
C PRO A 23 -0.08 -15.42 7.83
N SER A 24 -0.58 -15.54 9.07
CA SER A 24 -0.53 -14.47 10.05
C SER A 24 0.94 -14.10 10.29
N SER A 25 1.21 -12.79 10.41
CA SER A 25 2.55 -12.23 10.65
C SER A 25 3.09 -12.52 12.07
N THR A 26 2.75 -13.67 12.66
CA THR A 26 3.19 -14.08 13.99
C THR A 26 3.75 -15.50 13.89
N PRO A 27 5.02 -15.75 14.28
CA PRO A 27 5.59 -17.09 14.32
C PRO A 27 5.06 -17.81 15.56
N ALA A 28 3.77 -18.16 15.57
CA ALA A 28 3.18 -18.99 16.61
C ALA A 28 2.94 -20.38 16.03
N ASN A 29 3.86 -21.28 16.40
CA ASN A 29 3.91 -22.72 16.14
C ASN A 29 4.61 -23.12 14.83
N PRO A 30 5.79 -23.76 14.90
CA PRO A 30 6.29 -24.51 13.76
C PRO A 30 5.24 -25.58 13.39
N PRO A 31 4.90 -25.75 12.11
CA PRO A 31 4.05 -26.85 11.69
C PRO A 31 4.69 -28.17 12.16
N PRO A 32 3.89 -29.16 12.59
CA PRO A 32 4.42 -30.46 12.97
C PRO A 32 5.29 -31.00 11.82
N PRO A 33 6.41 -31.66 12.12
CA PRO A 33 7.33 -32.14 11.10
C PRO A 33 6.58 -33.10 10.18
N ILE A 34 6.31 -32.67 8.94
CA ILE A 34 5.77 -33.53 7.90
C ILE A 34 6.83 -34.60 7.65
N VAL A 35 6.52 -35.81 8.10
CA VAL A 35 7.32 -37.02 7.87
C VAL A 35 7.52 -37.14 6.36
N ARG A 36 8.76 -36.89 5.92
CA ARG A 36 9.17 -36.98 4.52
C ARG A 36 9.21 -38.43 4.09
N SER A 37 8.15 -38.90 3.43
CA SER A 37 8.26 -39.96 2.41
C SER A 37 7.99 -39.32 1.06
N LYS A 38 9.02 -38.77 0.41
CA LYS A 38 8.90 -38.12 -0.90
C LYS A 38 9.05 -39.17 -1.99
N THR A 39 7.94 -39.70 -2.50
CA THR A 39 7.98 -40.33 -3.83
C THR A 39 8.04 -39.22 -4.90
N LYS A 40 8.65 -39.49 -6.05
CA LYS A 40 8.71 -38.52 -7.16
C LYS A 40 7.32 -38.12 -7.67
N GLU A 41 6.32 -38.95 -7.42
CA GLU A 41 4.91 -38.70 -7.78
C GLU A 41 4.24 -37.70 -6.84
N ASP A 42 4.54 -37.76 -5.53
CA ASP A 42 4.04 -36.78 -4.56
C ASP A 42 4.63 -35.38 -4.80
N GLU A 43 5.92 -35.29 -5.17
CA GLU A 43 6.55 -34.02 -5.54
C GLU A 43 5.98 -33.44 -6.84
N LYS A 44 5.67 -34.30 -7.82
CA LYS A 44 5.03 -33.88 -9.08
C LYS A 44 3.61 -33.35 -8.83
N ARG A 45 2.82 -34.08 -8.03
CA ARG A 45 1.45 -33.68 -7.68
C ARG A 45 1.41 -32.38 -6.86
N TYR A 46 2.32 -32.23 -5.90
CA TYR A 46 2.46 -30.98 -5.14
C TYR A 46 2.80 -29.78 -6.04
N ASN A 47 3.71 -29.96 -7.02
CA ASN A 47 4.04 -28.91 -7.97
C ASN A 47 2.85 -28.58 -8.90
N GLU A 48 2.11 -29.57 -9.37
CA GLU A 48 0.89 -29.35 -10.19
C GLU A 48 -0.21 -28.62 -9.41
N GLU A 49 -0.44 -28.98 -8.14
CA GLU A 49 -1.40 -28.30 -7.26
C GLU A 49 -0.96 -26.86 -6.95
N ARG A 50 0.35 -26.63 -6.77
CA ARG A 50 0.91 -25.29 -6.57
C ARG A 50 0.74 -24.38 -7.80
N ILE A 51 1.02 -24.89 -9.00
CA ILE A 51 0.84 -24.15 -10.27
C ILE A 51 -0.64 -23.78 -10.46
N ARG A 52 -1.56 -24.68 -10.10
CA ARG A 52 -3.00 -24.43 -10.17
C ARG A 52 -3.42 -23.30 -9.23
N CYS A 53 -2.95 -23.34 -7.98
CA CYS A 53 -3.23 -22.30 -6.98
C CYS A 53 -2.71 -20.93 -7.42
N GLU A 54 -1.50 -20.87 -7.99
CA GLU A 54 -0.92 -19.63 -8.54
C GLU A 54 -1.76 -19.06 -9.69
N SER A 55 -2.24 -19.93 -10.59
CA SER A 55 -3.17 -19.55 -11.66
C SER A 55 -4.51 -19.04 -11.11
N ASP A 56 -5.04 -19.62 -10.04
CA ASP A 56 -6.30 -19.20 -9.44
C ASP A 56 -6.17 -17.87 -8.68
N LEU A 57 -5.05 -17.63 -7.99
CA LEU A 57 -4.72 -16.33 -7.40
C LEU A 57 -4.64 -15.23 -8.46
N LYS A 58 -4.00 -15.51 -9.60
CA LYS A 58 -3.95 -14.58 -10.73
C LYS A 58 -5.35 -14.23 -11.25
N ARG A 59 -6.26 -15.20 -11.32
CA ARG A 59 -7.65 -14.96 -11.74
C ARG A 59 -8.38 -14.07 -10.74
N ILE A 60 -8.25 -14.36 -9.45
CA ILE A 60 -8.85 -13.55 -8.37
C ILE A 60 -8.35 -12.11 -8.46
N TYR A 61 -7.05 -11.92 -8.66
CA TYR A 61 -6.45 -10.60 -8.87
C TYR A 61 -7.07 -9.88 -10.07
N ILE A 62 -7.16 -10.53 -11.24
CA ILE A 62 -7.75 -9.93 -12.46
C ILE A 62 -9.21 -9.53 -12.22
N TYR A 63 -10.00 -10.35 -11.51
CA TYR A 63 -11.38 -10.00 -11.18
C TYR A 63 -11.47 -8.77 -10.28
N ALA A 64 -10.62 -8.68 -9.26
CA ALA A 64 -10.57 -7.52 -8.36
C ALA A 64 -10.07 -6.26 -9.07
N ALA A 65 -9.04 -6.36 -9.91
CA ALA A 65 -8.53 -5.26 -10.73
C ALA A 65 -9.61 -4.72 -11.68
N ARG A 66 -10.35 -5.62 -12.34
CA ARG A 66 -11.48 -5.23 -13.20
C ARG A 66 -12.63 -4.60 -12.42
N ALA A 67 -12.89 -5.07 -11.20
CA ALA A 67 -13.92 -4.51 -10.33
C ALA A 67 -13.62 -3.04 -9.97
N ILE A 68 -12.36 -2.69 -9.73
CA ILE A 68 -11.98 -1.30 -9.41
C ILE A 68 -11.77 -0.43 -10.65
N GLN A 69 -11.57 -0.99 -11.84
CA GLN A 69 -11.39 -0.25 -13.08
C GLN A 69 -12.69 0.29 -13.68
N THR A 70 -13.86 -0.09 -13.20
CA THR A 70 -15.14 0.36 -13.77
C THR A 70 -15.35 1.86 -13.53
N GLN A 71 -15.21 2.69 -14.57
CA GLN A 71 -15.26 4.16 -14.51
C GLN A 71 -16.68 4.77 -14.49
N ASP A 72 -17.75 3.97 -14.43
CA ASP A 72 -19.12 4.47 -14.49
C ASP A 72 -19.63 4.85 -13.08
N GLN A 73 -19.60 6.16 -12.79
CA GLN A 73 -19.84 6.79 -11.48
C GLN A 73 -21.32 6.92 -11.09
N THR A 74 -22.25 6.45 -11.92
CA THR A 74 -23.67 6.79 -11.79
C THR A 74 -24.54 5.71 -11.13
N ASN A 75 -24.00 4.51 -10.84
CA ASN A 75 -24.81 3.36 -10.43
C ASN A 75 -24.46 2.82 -9.03
N LEU A 76 -25.42 2.91 -8.09
CA LEU A 76 -25.26 2.47 -6.70
C LEU A 76 -24.86 1.00 -6.55
N ASN A 77 -25.34 0.11 -7.43
CA ASN A 77 -25.00 -1.33 -7.38
C ASN A 77 -23.54 -1.61 -7.76
N ARG A 78 -22.87 -0.69 -8.46
CA ARG A 78 -21.44 -0.82 -8.78
C ARG A 78 -20.55 -0.49 -7.60
N TYR A 79 -20.99 0.34 -6.64
CA TYR A 79 -20.22 0.60 -5.42
C TYR A 79 -20.03 -0.66 -4.58
N ALA A 80 -21.01 -1.57 -4.55
CA ALA A 80 -20.86 -2.86 -3.87
C ALA A 80 -19.73 -3.69 -4.48
N LEU A 81 -19.66 -3.75 -5.82
CA LEU A 81 -18.62 -4.48 -6.54
C LEU A 81 -17.24 -3.85 -6.36
N VAL A 82 -17.15 -2.52 -6.51
CA VAL A 82 -15.91 -1.75 -6.30
C VAL A 82 -15.42 -1.88 -4.87
N LYS A 83 -16.32 -1.76 -3.88
CA LYS A 83 -16.00 -1.90 -2.46
C LYS A 83 -15.48 -3.30 -2.16
N ALA A 84 -16.10 -4.35 -2.68
CA ALA A 84 -15.61 -5.72 -2.50
C ALA A 84 -14.21 -5.92 -3.11
N GLY A 85 -13.96 -5.36 -4.30
CA GLY A 85 -12.63 -5.38 -4.92
C GLY A 85 -11.57 -4.61 -4.12
N LEU A 86 -11.91 -3.42 -3.63
CA LEU A 86 -11.02 -2.63 -2.77
C LEU A 86 -10.76 -3.29 -1.42
N GLU A 87 -11.78 -3.94 -0.82
CA GLU A 87 -11.63 -4.66 0.44
C GLU A 87 -10.70 -5.87 0.29
N LEU A 88 -10.74 -6.56 -0.86
CA LEU A 88 -9.80 -7.62 -1.17
C LEU A 88 -8.35 -7.11 -1.16
N PHE A 89 -8.09 -5.97 -1.78
CA PHE A 89 -6.76 -5.36 -1.72
C PHE A 89 -6.42 -4.88 -0.31
N ALA A 90 -7.37 -4.27 0.40
CA ALA A 90 -7.20 -3.79 1.76
C ALA A 90 -6.82 -4.88 2.77
N GLN A 91 -7.31 -6.10 2.59
CA GLN A 91 -7.05 -7.21 3.51
C GLN A 91 -5.94 -8.16 3.04
N HIS A 92 -5.83 -8.37 1.72
CA HIS A 92 -5.04 -9.46 1.15
C HIS A 92 -3.99 -9.00 0.13
N SER A 93 -3.61 -7.72 0.13
CA SER A 93 -2.56 -7.18 -0.77
C SER A 93 -1.28 -8.01 -0.82
N THR A 94 -0.87 -8.62 0.31
CA THR A 94 0.34 -9.45 0.40
C THR A 94 0.29 -10.68 -0.51
N LEU A 95 -0.90 -11.26 -0.73
CA LEU A 95 -1.10 -12.40 -1.63
C LEU A 95 -0.90 -12.02 -3.11
N PHE A 96 -1.08 -10.74 -3.44
CA PHE A 96 -1.03 -10.23 -4.81
C PHE A 96 0.20 -9.36 -5.09
N THR A 97 1.20 -9.37 -4.19
CA THR A 97 2.37 -8.48 -4.25
C THR A 97 3.07 -8.50 -5.61
N GLU A 98 3.26 -9.67 -6.21
CA GLU A 98 3.89 -9.82 -7.53
C GLU A 98 3.07 -9.14 -8.64
N TYR A 99 1.77 -9.40 -8.69
CA TYR A 99 0.87 -8.80 -9.68
C TYR A 99 0.70 -7.30 -9.50
N LEU A 100 0.59 -6.84 -8.24
CA LEU A 100 0.50 -5.42 -7.89
C LEU A 100 1.77 -4.66 -8.25
N TYR A 101 2.92 -5.31 -8.17
CA TYR A 101 4.20 -4.73 -8.56
C TYR A 101 4.34 -4.62 -10.09
N GLU A 102 3.69 -5.48 -10.86
CA GLU A 102 3.68 -5.38 -12.34
C GLU A 102 2.76 -4.28 -12.84
N ASP A 103 1.53 -4.21 -12.31
CA ASP A 103 0.49 -3.27 -12.77
C ASP A 103 0.38 -2.00 -11.90
N TYR A 104 1.44 -1.69 -11.14
CA TYR A 104 1.42 -0.65 -10.10
C TYR A 104 0.86 0.72 -10.55
N PRO A 105 1.13 1.26 -11.76
CA PRO A 105 0.63 2.59 -12.13
C PRO A 105 -0.90 2.59 -12.30
N GLU A 106 -1.44 1.53 -12.90
CA GLU A 106 -2.85 1.44 -13.27
C GLU A 106 -3.72 1.16 -12.04
N ILE A 107 -3.26 0.26 -11.16
CA ILE A 107 -3.94 -0.03 -9.89
C ILE A 107 -3.91 1.20 -8.98
N LEU A 108 -2.77 1.88 -8.85
CA LEU A 108 -2.67 3.11 -8.07
C LEU A 108 -3.58 4.22 -8.63
N ARG A 109 -3.67 4.37 -9.94
CA ARG A 109 -4.61 5.30 -10.60
C ARG A 109 -6.06 5.02 -10.20
N CYS A 110 -6.48 3.75 -10.23
CA CYS A 110 -7.83 3.35 -9.85
C CYS A 110 -8.12 3.61 -8.36
N ILE A 111 -7.21 3.20 -7.46
CA ILE A 111 -7.37 3.42 -6.01
C ILE A 111 -7.45 4.92 -5.69
N ARG A 112 -6.61 5.75 -6.33
CA ARG A 112 -6.65 7.21 -6.16
C ARG A 112 -7.99 7.81 -6.60
N ALA A 113 -8.51 7.38 -7.74
CA ALA A 113 -9.81 7.85 -8.22
C ALA A 113 -10.94 7.53 -7.22
N TRP A 114 -10.93 6.34 -6.61
CA TRP A 114 -11.91 5.96 -5.58
C TRP A 114 -11.68 6.64 -4.23
N ASN A 115 -10.44 7.00 -3.89
CA ASN A 115 -10.12 7.76 -2.68
C ASN A 115 -10.57 9.23 -2.80
N ALA A 116 -10.54 9.79 -4.00
CA ALA A 116 -11.06 11.14 -4.29
C ALA A 116 -12.58 11.19 -4.47
N HIS A 117 -13.29 10.07 -4.33
CA HIS A 117 -14.73 10.00 -4.57
C HIS A 117 -15.55 10.59 -3.41
N ASP A 118 -16.71 11.17 -3.72
CA ASP A 118 -17.65 11.74 -2.75
C ASP A 118 -18.30 10.72 -1.80
N ASN A 119 -18.29 9.42 -2.16
CA ASN A 119 -18.91 8.39 -1.36
C ASN A 119 -17.98 8.02 -0.19
N TYR A 120 -18.39 8.38 1.03
CA TYR A 120 -17.60 8.17 2.23
C TYR A 120 -17.19 6.70 2.47
N ASP A 121 -18.10 5.75 2.23
CA ASP A 121 -17.82 4.33 2.46
C ASP A 121 -16.75 3.81 1.49
N VAL A 122 -16.86 4.16 0.21
CA VAL A 122 -15.89 3.77 -0.82
C VAL A 122 -14.54 4.44 -0.55
N LYS A 123 -14.54 5.74 -0.23
CA LYS A 123 -13.34 6.50 0.13
C LYS A 123 -12.59 5.88 1.31
N LYS A 124 -13.31 5.45 2.35
CA LYS A 124 -12.72 4.78 3.53
C LYS A 124 -12.06 3.44 3.17
N VAL A 125 -12.71 2.62 2.34
CA VAL A 125 -12.11 1.35 1.89
C VAL A 125 -10.94 1.60 0.93
N ALA A 126 -11.06 2.58 0.04
CA ALA A 126 -10.00 2.98 -0.89
C ALA A 126 -8.75 3.45 -0.15
N GLN A 127 -8.90 4.19 0.96
CA GLN A 127 -7.75 4.58 1.79
C GLN A 127 -7.04 3.37 2.40
N ARG A 128 -7.78 2.39 2.94
CA ARG A 128 -7.18 1.15 3.47
C ARG A 128 -6.50 0.33 2.38
N ALA A 129 -7.12 0.24 1.20
CA ALA A 129 -6.55 -0.41 0.03
C ALA A 129 -5.26 0.29 -0.44
N TYR A 130 -5.23 1.63 -0.39
CA TYR A 130 -4.05 2.43 -0.71
C TYR A 130 -2.90 2.13 0.24
N ASP A 131 -3.13 2.15 1.55
CA ASP A 131 -2.09 1.92 2.56
C ASP A 131 -1.46 0.52 2.41
N THR A 132 -2.30 -0.49 2.25
CA THR A 132 -1.87 -1.88 2.10
C THR A 132 -1.22 -2.17 0.76
N PHE A 133 -1.68 -1.53 -0.32
CA PHE A 133 -1.01 -1.53 -1.62
C PHE A 133 0.41 -0.97 -1.52
N LEU A 134 0.57 0.21 -0.90
CA LEU A 134 1.89 0.81 -0.70
C LEU A 134 2.81 -0.10 0.12
N LEU A 135 2.29 -0.72 1.19
CA LEU A 135 3.03 -1.67 1.99
C LEU A 135 3.45 -2.91 1.19
N GLY A 136 2.56 -3.44 0.34
CA GLY A 136 2.84 -4.56 -0.56
C GLY A 136 3.99 -4.22 -1.53
N VAL A 137 3.92 -3.07 -2.20
CA VAL A 137 4.98 -2.62 -3.12
C VAL A 137 6.29 -2.36 -2.37
N ALA A 138 6.26 -1.71 -1.20
CA ALA A 138 7.46 -1.47 -0.39
C ALA A 138 8.10 -2.79 0.07
N ASN A 139 7.30 -3.81 0.42
CA ASN A 139 7.79 -5.14 0.72
C ASN A 139 8.41 -5.83 -0.49
N ALA A 140 7.84 -5.63 -1.70
CA ALA A 140 8.43 -6.13 -2.95
C ALA A 140 9.81 -5.51 -3.21
N LEU A 141 9.99 -4.23 -2.87
CA LEU A 141 11.23 -3.48 -3.07
C LEU A 141 12.39 -3.84 -2.11
N LYS A 142 12.16 -4.68 -1.09
CA LYS A 142 13.22 -5.11 -0.15
C LYS A 142 14.33 -5.90 -0.85
N GLU A 143 15.58 -5.75 -0.37
CA GLU A 143 16.78 -6.38 -0.96
C GLU A 143 16.67 -7.89 -1.17
N THR A 144 15.95 -8.61 -0.30
CA THR A 144 15.75 -10.06 -0.38
C THR A 144 15.13 -10.51 -1.72
N ASN A 145 14.45 -9.60 -2.41
CA ASN A 145 13.76 -9.87 -3.67
C ASN A 145 14.54 -9.43 -4.91
N VAL A 146 15.67 -8.74 -4.76
CA VAL A 146 16.47 -8.24 -5.89
C VAL A 146 17.72 -9.09 -6.05
N LYS A 147 17.70 -10.01 -7.01
CA LYS A 147 18.79 -10.96 -7.26
C LYS A 147 19.56 -10.63 -8.52
N THR A 148 18.91 -9.97 -9.49
CA THR A 148 19.51 -9.61 -10.77
C THR A 148 19.71 -8.10 -10.94
N PRO A 149 20.69 -7.66 -11.76
CA PRO A 149 20.87 -6.25 -12.10
C PRO A 149 19.65 -5.64 -12.81
N GLU A 150 18.87 -6.44 -13.52
CA GLU A 150 17.65 -6.02 -14.22
C GLU A 150 16.50 -5.74 -13.24
N GLU A 151 16.27 -6.65 -12.30
CA GLU A 151 15.33 -6.44 -11.19
C GLU A 151 15.68 -5.19 -10.39
N ARG A 152 16.98 -4.93 -10.16
CA ARG A 152 17.43 -3.72 -9.48
C ARG A 152 17.06 -2.45 -10.25
N ARG A 153 17.24 -2.45 -11.58
CA ARG A 153 16.82 -1.30 -12.41
C ARG A 153 15.32 -1.07 -12.35
N ARG A 154 14.53 -2.15 -12.41
CA ARG A 154 13.06 -2.08 -12.28
C ARG A 154 12.65 -1.54 -10.90
N ALA A 155 13.28 -2.04 -9.83
CA ALA A 155 13.03 -1.58 -8.46
C ALA A 155 13.32 -0.09 -8.29
N VAL A 156 14.41 0.41 -8.87
CA VAL A 156 14.72 1.85 -8.87
C VAL A 156 13.66 2.67 -9.61
N GLN A 157 13.18 2.20 -10.77
CA GLN A 157 12.12 2.90 -11.53
C GLN A 157 10.81 2.97 -10.74
N VAL A 158 10.39 1.85 -10.12
CA VAL A 158 9.20 1.79 -9.28
C VAL A 158 9.37 2.73 -8.08
N PHE A 159 10.51 2.66 -7.39
CA PHE A 159 10.84 3.56 -6.28
C PHE A 159 10.74 5.04 -6.68
N GLN A 160 11.39 5.44 -7.78
CA GLN A 160 11.36 6.82 -8.27
C GLN A 160 9.94 7.31 -8.60
N TYR A 161 9.11 6.42 -9.16
CA TYR A 161 7.70 6.75 -9.43
C TYR A 161 6.95 7.10 -8.14
N PHE A 162 7.06 6.27 -7.09
CA PHE A 162 6.36 6.51 -5.83
C PHE A 162 6.92 7.72 -5.07
N ILE A 163 8.23 7.93 -5.07
CA ILE A 163 8.82 9.12 -4.44
C ILE A 163 8.35 10.41 -5.11
N LYS A 164 8.28 10.43 -6.45
CA LYS A 164 7.74 11.58 -7.17
C LYS A 164 6.28 11.82 -6.78
N GLU A 165 5.46 10.77 -6.77
CA GLU A 165 4.04 10.84 -6.37
C GLU A 165 3.85 11.40 -4.95
N PHE A 166 4.66 10.96 -3.99
CA PHE A 166 4.57 11.48 -2.62
C PHE A 166 5.09 12.90 -2.53
N ARG A 167 6.16 13.25 -3.25
CA ARG A 167 6.68 14.60 -3.32
C ARG A 167 5.66 15.58 -3.89
N ASP A 168 5.01 15.23 -5.00
CA ASP A 168 3.99 16.07 -5.62
C ASP A 168 2.84 16.34 -4.63
N LYS A 169 2.50 15.38 -3.76
CA LYS A 169 1.50 15.56 -2.69
C LYS A 169 1.96 16.45 -1.53
N ILE A 170 3.25 16.47 -1.22
CA ILE A 170 3.82 17.27 -0.12
C ILE A 170 4.13 18.70 -0.56
N ASP A 171 4.62 18.86 -1.79
CA ASP A 171 5.09 20.13 -2.32
C ASP A 171 3.95 21.02 -2.84
N THR A 172 2.75 20.47 -3.10
CA THR A 172 1.60 21.25 -3.56
C THR A 172 0.86 21.89 -2.38
N PRO A 173 0.93 23.23 -2.19
CA PRO A 173 0.37 23.91 -1.04
C PRO A 173 -1.17 23.99 -1.03
N GLU A 174 -1.83 23.79 -2.17
CA GLU A 174 -3.30 23.84 -2.30
C GLU A 174 -4.01 22.51 -1.95
N LEU A 175 -3.25 21.44 -1.71
CA LEU A 175 -3.83 20.12 -1.46
C LEU A 175 -4.48 20.02 -0.06
N GLU A 176 -5.57 19.25 0.01
CA GLU A 176 -6.22 18.95 1.28
C GLU A 176 -5.25 18.28 2.27
N ILE A 177 -5.45 18.52 3.56
CA ILE A 177 -4.66 17.91 4.66
C ILE A 177 -4.60 16.38 4.54
N ARG A 178 -5.64 15.77 3.97
CA ARG A 178 -5.70 14.35 3.64
C ARG A 178 -4.62 13.94 2.62
N ASP A 179 -4.48 14.66 1.51
CA ASP A 179 -3.50 14.33 0.46
C ASP A 179 -2.06 14.48 0.97
N LEU A 180 -1.84 15.50 1.79
CA LEU A 180 -0.60 15.68 2.52
C LEU A 180 -0.32 14.49 3.45
N ALA A 181 -1.29 14.10 4.30
CA ALA A 181 -1.15 12.92 5.15
C ALA A 181 -0.88 11.62 4.37
N MET A 182 -1.46 11.46 3.17
CA MET A 182 -1.17 10.33 2.28
C MET A 182 0.27 10.34 1.76
N GLY A 183 0.80 11.51 1.38
CA GLY A 183 2.19 11.66 0.96
C GLY A 183 3.16 11.31 2.10
N ILE A 184 2.92 11.87 3.27
CA ILE A 184 3.72 11.63 4.48
C ILE A 184 3.72 10.15 4.87
N ARG A 185 2.55 9.52 4.91
CA ARG A 185 2.43 8.09 5.21
C ARG A 185 3.15 7.24 4.16
N GLY A 186 3.05 7.61 2.87
CA GLY A 186 3.77 6.94 1.79
C GLY A 186 5.28 6.96 1.99
N TYR A 187 5.84 8.12 2.38
CA TYR A 187 7.25 8.23 2.74
C TYR A 187 7.64 7.34 3.92
N GLY A 188 6.83 7.30 4.98
CA GLY A 188 7.07 6.41 6.12
C GLY A 188 7.17 4.94 5.72
N ILE A 189 6.23 4.48 4.88
CA ILE A 189 6.20 3.10 4.36
C ILE A 189 7.44 2.80 3.49
N PHE A 190 7.85 3.75 2.66
CA PHE A 190 8.97 3.60 1.73
C PHE A 190 10.34 3.95 2.34
N ALA A 191 10.42 4.32 3.62
CA ALA A 191 11.65 4.76 4.27
C ALA A 191 12.80 3.74 4.12
N ASN A 192 12.50 2.45 4.23
CA ASN A 192 13.49 1.40 4.01
C ASN A 192 13.97 1.36 2.55
N ALA A 193 13.05 1.47 1.57
CA ALA A 193 13.40 1.54 0.15
C ALA A 193 14.22 2.81 -0.18
N CYS A 194 13.97 3.93 0.51
CA CYS A 194 14.78 5.15 0.40
C CYS A 194 16.24 4.89 0.75
N LYS A 195 16.53 4.11 1.80
CA LYS A 195 17.90 3.73 2.17
C LYS A 195 18.59 2.85 1.13
N LEU A 196 17.83 2.01 0.43
CA LEU A 196 18.36 1.03 -0.54
C LEU A 196 18.64 1.62 -1.92
N TYR A 197 17.78 2.52 -2.38
CA TYR A 197 17.80 3.05 -3.75
C TYR A 197 18.01 4.56 -3.84
N GLY A 198 17.78 5.29 -2.75
CA GLY A 198 17.96 6.74 -2.68
C GLY A 198 19.41 7.16 -2.43
N THR A 199 19.74 8.40 -2.82
CA THR A 199 21.02 9.01 -2.42
C THR A 199 20.88 9.65 -1.03
N GLU A 200 21.97 9.71 -0.26
CA GLU A 200 21.94 10.27 1.09
C GLU A 200 21.49 11.74 1.12
N GLU A 201 21.85 12.49 0.07
CA GLU A 201 21.48 13.90 -0.11
C GLU A 201 19.99 14.05 -0.40
N ASP A 202 19.43 13.21 -1.27
CA ASP A 202 17.99 13.20 -1.56
C ASP A 202 17.19 12.86 -0.30
N ILE A 203 17.61 11.86 0.48
CA ILE A 203 16.91 11.44 1.70
C ILE A 203 16.88 12.57 2.73
N LYS A 204 18.02 13.26 2.92
CA LYS A 204 18.11 14.42 3.83
C LYS A 204 17.25 15.58 3.36
N PHE A 205 17.30 15.91 2.07
CA PHE A 205 16.47 16.99 1.50
C PHE A 205 14.98 16.67 1.64
N MET A 206 14.58 15.43 1.36
CA MET A 206 13.20 14.97 1.51
C MET A 206 12.74 15.02 2.98
N PHE A 207 13.58 14.63 3.93
CA PHE A 207 13.25 14.68 5.36
C PHE A 207 13.10 16.11 5.89
N VAL A 208 13.96 17.03 5.48
CA VAL A 208 13.85 18.45 5.84
C VAL A 208 12.57 19.05 5.25
N GLY A 209 12.26 18.77 3.98
CA GLY A 209 11.02 19.21 3.35
C GLY A 209 9.78 18.67 4.06
N LEU A 210 9.82 17.40 4.48
CA LEU A 210 8.77 16.77 5.27
C LEU A 210 8.55 17.51 6.59
N ILE A 211 9.61 17.71 7.40
CA ILE A 211 9.52 18.43 8.68
C ILE A 211 8.98 19.84 8.48
N GLN A 212 9.49 20.58 7.51
CA GLN A 212 9.05 21.95 7.24
C GLN A 212 7.55 22.02 6.91
N ARG A 213 7.03 21.02 6.18
CA ARG A 213 5.60 20.90 5.90
C ARG A 213 4.80 20.47 7.13
N CYS A 214 5.31 19.54 7.93
CA CYS A 214 4.74 19.18 9.23
C CYS A 214 4.57 20.40 10.13
N GLU A 215 5.60 21.25 10.23
CA GLU A 215 5.58 22.48 11.01
C GLU A 215 4.52 23.46 10.51
N GLN A 216 4.36 23.61 9.19
CA GLN A 216 3.30 24.45 8.61
C GLN A 216 1.88 23.98 8.95
N ILE A 217 1.66 22.66 9.07
CA ILE A 217 0.35 22.07 9.40
C ILE A 217 0.07 22.10 10.91
N ALA A 218 1.06 21.73 11.72
CA ALA A 218 0.92 21.61 13.17
C ALA A 218 1.04 22.97 13.87
N MET A 219 1.78 23.91 13.28
CA MET A 219 2.03 25.25 13.82
C MET A 219 1.75 26.35 12.78
N PRO A 220 0.55 26.42 12.16
CA PRO A 220 0.15 27.64 11.49
C PRO A 220 0.10 28.74 12.55
N THR A 221 0.54 29.94 12.19
CA THR A 221 0.56 31.17 12.99
C THR A 221 -0.83 31.53 13.52
N VAL A 222 -1.30 30.78 14.50
CA VAL A 222 -2.60 30.88 15.13
C VAL A 222 -2.30 30.84 16.62
N THR A 223 -2.54 31.95 17.29
CA THR A 223 -2.38 32.03 18.74
C THR A 223 -3.29 30.99 19.42
N LEU A 224 -2.88 30.46 20.57
CA LEU A 224 -3.63 29.45 21.35
C LEU A 224 -5.13 29.76 21.51
N SER A 225 -5.51 31.04 21.47
CA SER A 225 -6.89 31.54 21.54
C SER A 225 -7.75 31.25 20.30
N GLN A 226 -7.16 31.09 19.12
CA GLN A 226 -7.86 30.85 17.85
C GLN A 226 -7.81 29.38 17.43
N ALA A 227 -7.02 28.58 18.14
CA ALA A 227 -6.78 27.20 17.77
C ALA A 227 -7.96 26.28 18.12
N MET A 228 -8.82 26.62 19.11
CA MET A 228 -10.00 25.82 19.53
C MET A 228 -10.97 25.45 18.39
N ASP A 229 -11.15 26.32 17.40
CA ASP A 229 -12.06 26.05 16.27
C ASP A 229 -11.37 25.38 15.07
N ILE A 230 -10.03 25.36 15.03
CA ILE A 230 -9.22 24.77 13.94
C ILE A 230 -8.41 23.54 14.41
N PHE A 231 -8.65 23.10 15.65
CA PHE A 231 -7.98 21.97 16.30
C PHE A 231 -8.52 20.61 15.84
N ASP A 232 -9.71 20.53 15.27
CA ASP A 232 -10.42 19.25 15.13
C ASP A 232 -9.89 18.40 13.95
N GLU A 233 -9.99 18.87 12.69
CA GLU A 233 -9.65 18.01 11.53
C GLU A 233 -8.14 17.76 11.33
N ARG A 234 -7.30 18.70 11.76
CA ARG A 234 -5.84 18.67 11.50
C ARG A 234 -5.10 17.73 12.43
N PHE A 235 -5.66 17.48 13.61
CA PHE A 235 -5.07 16.58 14.61
C PHE A 235 -5.32 15.11 14.33
N TYR A 236 -6.36 14.74 13.56
CA TYR A 236 -6.57 13.35 13.15
C TYR A 236 -5.43 12.81 12.26
N GLY A 237 -4.71 13.69 11.55
CA GLY A 237 -3.53 13.32 10.75
C GLY A 237 -2.22 13.21 11.55
N LEU A 238 -2.19 13.74 12.78
CA LEU A 238 -0.97 13.86 13.59
C LEU A 238 -0.36 12.52 14.03
N PRO A 239 -1.13 11.48 14.41
CA PRO A 239 -0.54 10.16 14.71
C PRO A 239 0.20 9.58 13.50
N ASN A 240 -0.40 9.67 12.31
CA ASN A 240 0.22 9.18 11.07
C ASN A 240 1.49 9.96 10.72
N LEU A 241 1.50 11.26 11.03
CA LEU A 241 2.67 12.13 10.90
C LEU A 241 3.83 11.64 11.76
N ILE A 242 3.55 11.41 13.04
CA ILE A 242 4.54 10.98 14.03
C ILE A 242 5.06 9.59 13.67
N ASP A 243 4.19 8.66 13.27
CA ASP A 243 4.58 7.31 12.85
C ASP A 243 5.50 7.34 11.62
N ALA A 244 5.16 8.15 10.61
CA ALA A 244 5.98 8.30 9.41
C ALA A 244 7.35 8.93 9.73
N LEU A 245 7.38 9.99 10.54
CA LEU A 245 8.63 10.62 10.99
C LEU A 245 9.49 9.63 11.79
N SER A 246 8.88 8.86 12.69
CA SER A 246 9.56 7.81 13.46
C SER A 246 10.21 6.76 12.55
N ALA A 247 9.45 6.24 11.58
CA ALA A 247 9.96 5.26 10.61
C ALA A 247 11.15 5.80 9.79
N ILE A 248 11.08 7.06 9.36
CA ILE A 248 12.16 7.69 8.60
C ILE A 248 13.38 7.92 9.48
N ILE A 249 13.22 8.41 10.71
CA ILE A 249 14.32 8.64 11.66
C ILE A 249 15.06 7.33 11.99
N ILE A 250 14.33 6.22 12.17
CA ILE A 250 14.93 4.90 12.40
C ILE A 250 15.81 4.48 11.21
N GLU A 251 15.37 4.72 9.98
CA GLU A 251 16.17 4.36 8.81
C GLU A 251 17.35 5.31 8.59
N MET A 252 17.18 6.62 8.88
CA MET A 252 18.25 7.61 8.82
C MET A 252 19.34 7.41 9.88
N THR A 253 18.99 7.04 11.11
CA THR A 253 19.97 6.75 12.18
C THR A 253 20.81 5.50 11.89
N ASN A 254 20.27 4.58 11.09
CA ASN A 254 20.99 3.42 10.58
C ASN A 254 21.82 3.70 9.31
N VAL A 255 21.71 4.88 8.71
CA VAL A 255 22.68 5.37 7.73
C VAL A 255 23.92 5.73 8.54
N LYS A 256 24.97 4.89 8.44
CA LYS A 256 26.28 5.21 9.01
C LYS A 256 26.69 6.57 8.45
N ILE A 257 26.61 7.61 9.28
CA ILE A 257 27.34 8.85 9.10
C ILE A 257 28.81 8.44 9.10
N LYS A 258 29.35 8.08 7.93
CA LYS A 258 30.79 8.06 7.71
C LYS A 258 31.20 9.52 7.83
N LYS A 259 31.57 9.92 9.05
CA LYS A 259 32.35 11.13 9.29
C LYS A 259 33.54 11.07 8.33
N ARG A 260 33.55 11.96 7.34
CA ARG A 260 34.78 12.33 6.65
C ARG A 260 35.72 12.99 7.65
#